data_AF-A0A815EEY1-F1
#
_entry.id   AF-A0A815EEY1-F1
#
_cell.length_a   1.000
_cell.length_b   1.000
_cell.length_c   1.000
_cell.angle_alpha   90.00
_cell.angle_beta   90.00
_cell.angle_gamma   90.00
#
_symmetry.space_group_name_H-M   'P 1'
#
loop_
_entity.id
_entity.type
_entity.pdbx_description
1 polymer ?
#
loop_
_entity_poly.entity_id
_entity_poly.type
_entity_poly.pdbx_seq_one_letter_code
_entity_poly.pdbx_strand_id
1 'polypeptide(L)'
;MRIDIQRKPYEIDLEKIVKHIRNKRFQVLRPTDTFVQQRIDKMIRRGWAQDGPVISILPNPHHQHYAILVPLPTSATLYIAVSAKMTNISAVQIISIEEIRNPFLEEIYEGIKKLTSKQCPNQNPNEQELFHGAKSFGAKGITEDGYDDRYFSKDGLYGHGAYFADNPQKSHGYTDVNPTDGTRVMFYNKVLLGESKVLTTTDKTLVSAPLGFHSIIGKHSTMTEYIVYRYGQALPYLKIVYKA
;
A
#
# COMPACT_ATOMS: atom_id res chain seq x y z
N MET A 1 -9.24 -13.70 0.85
CA MET A 1 -9.91 -14.18 -0.40
C MET A 1 -11.41 -14.10 -0.17
N ARG A 2 -12.06 -12.99 -0.55
CA ARG A 2 -13.52 -12.92 -0.62
C ARG A 2 -13.89 -13.28 -2.06
N ILE A 3 -14.58 -14.40 -2.23
CA ILE A 3 -15.12 -14.83 -3.52
C ILE A 3 -16.53 -14.22 -3.58
N ASP A 4 -16.81 -13.47 -4.63
CA ASP A 4 -18.16 -12.95 -4.90
C ASP A 4 -19.05 -14.10 -5.39
N ILE A 5 -20.12 -14.38 -4.63
CA ILE A 5 -20.98 -15.57 -4.73
C ILE A 5 -22.33 -15.28 -5.42
N GLN A 6 -22.47 -14.15 -6.12
CA GLN A 6 -23.76 -13.75 -6.68
C GLN A 6 -24.29 -14.64 -7.83
N ARG A 7 -23.54 -15.62 -8.33
CA ARG A 7 -24.08 -16.64 -9.26
C ARG A 7 -23.71 -18.06 -8.83
N LYS A 8 -24.74 -18.85 -8.54
CA LYS A 8 -24.66 -20.30 -8.32
C LYS A 8 -24.09 -21.01 -9.55
N PRO A 9 -23.31 -22.10 -9.36
CA PRO A 9 -23.37 -22.99 -8.21
C PRO A 9 -22.12 -22.99 -7.32
N TYR A 10 -21.69 -21.86 -6.74
CA TYR A 10 -20.52 -21.87 -5.85
C TYR A 10 -20.75 -21.09 -4.55
N GLU A 11 -21.42 -21.74 -3.61
CA GLU A 11 -21.49 -21.31 -2.21
C GLU A 11 -20.50 -22.15 -1.41
N ILE A 12 -19.51 -21.51 -0.78
CA ILE A 12 -18.51 -22.19 0.05
C ILE A 12 -19.10 -22.28 1.47
N ASP A 13 -19.84 -23.36 1.70
CA ASP A 13 -20.36 -23.72 3.01
C ASP A 13 -19.22 -24.18 3.94
N LEU A 14 -19.20 -23.67 5.18
CA LEU A 14 -18.19 -23.99 6.20
C LEU A 14 -18.13 -25.49 6.49
N GLU A 15 -19.28 -26.17 6.55
CA GLU A 15 -19.35 -27.61 6.78
C GLU A 15 -18.70 -28.39 5.63
N LYS A 16 -18.90 -27.94 4.38
CA LYS A 16 -18.21 -28.51 3.22
C LYS A 16 -16.70 -28.27 3.27
N ILE A 17 -16.24 -27.09 3.71
CA ILE A 17 -14.80 -26.82 3.89
C ILE A 17 -14.21 -27.80 4.90
N VAL A 18 -14.84 -27.92 6.08
CA VAL A 18 -14.35 -28.81 7.15
C VAL A 18 -14.32 -30.26 6.65
N LYS A 19 -15.37 -30.70 5.96
CA LYS A 19 -15.42 -32.04 5.36
C LYS A 19 -14.29 -32.26 4.34
N HIS A 20 -14.04 -31.31 3.44
CA HIS A 20 -12.96 -31.42 2.46
C HIS A 20 -11.58 -31.44 3.11
N ILE A 21 -11.35 -30.63 4.15
CA ILE A 21 -10.08 -30.65 4.90
C ILE A 21 -9.88 -32.01 5.57
N ARG A 22 -10.90 -32.52 6.28
CA ARG A 22 -10.85 -33.85 6.94
C ARG A 22 -10.57 -34.97 5.95
N ASN A 23 -11.17 -34.90 4.75
CA ASN A 23 -11.02 -35.90 3.70
C ASN A 23 -9.83 -35.64 2.75
N LYS A 24 -8.99 -34.63 3.05
CA LYS A 24 -7.87 -34.17 2.21
C LYS A 24 -8.26 -33.94 0.74
N ARG A 25 -9.36 -33.23 0.51
CA ARG A 25 -9.86 -32.86 -0.82
C ARG A 25 -9.54 -31.41 -1.14
N PHE A 26 -9.15 -31.11 -2.36
CA PHE A 26 -8.96 -29.73 -2.84
C PHE A 26 -9.59 -29.52 -4.21
N GLN A 27 -9.98 -28.28 -4.51
CA GLN A 27 -10.48 -27.89 -5.83
C GLN A 27 -9.64 -26.73 -6.36
N VAL A 28 -9.33 -26.75 -7.66
CA VAL A 28 -8.56 -25.70 -8.31
C VAL A 28 -9.53 -24.67 -8.89
N LEU A 29 -9.48 -23.44 -8.38
CA LEU A 29 -10.42 -22.36 -8.72
C LEU A 29 -9.82 -21.30 -9.65
N ARG A 30 -8.71 -21.61 -10.34
CA ARG A 30 -8.06 -20.73 -11.31
C ARG A 30 -7.41 -21.55 -12.44
N PRO A 31 -7.07 -20.95 -13.58
CA PRO A 31 -6.26 -21.60 -14.61
C PRO A 31 -4.96 -22.18 -14.03
N THR A 32 -4.59 -23.37 -14.50
CA THR A 32 -3.37 -24.07 -14.08
C THR A 32 -2.18 -23.51 -14.84
N ASP A 33 -1.47 -22.57 -14.22
CA ASP A 33 -0.13 -22.16 -14.63
C ASP A 33 0.96 -23.01 -13.94
N THR A 34 2.23 -22.80 -14.29
CA THR A 34 3.38 -23.56 -13.75
C THR A 34 3.45 -23.50 -12.23
N PHE A 35 3.10 -22.38 -11.59
CA PHE A 35 3.12 -22.25 -10.14
C PHE A 35 1.93 -22.97 -9.48
N VAL A 36 0.76 -22.92 -10.10
CA VAL A 36 -0.43 -23.67 -9.65
C VAL A 36 -0.15 -25.17 -9.76
N GLN A 37 0.48 -25.63 -10.85
CA GLN A 37 0.86 -27.03 -11.02
C GLN A 37 1.82 -27.51 -9.92
N GLN A 38 2.86 -26.73 -9.60
CA GLN A 38 3.77 -27.05 -8.50
C GLN A 38 3.05 -27.18 -7.14
N ARG A 39 2.02 -26.36 -6.90
CA ARG A 39 1.17 -26.44 -5.69
C ARG A 39 0.28 -27.67 -5.71
N ILE A 40 -0.32 -28.01 -6.86
CA ILE A 40 -1.11 -29.24 -7.06
C ILE A 40 -0.24 -30.46 -6.74
N ASP A 41 0.94 -30.55 -7.34
CA ASP A 41 1.85 -31.69 -7.12
C ASP A 41 2.28 -31.79 -5.65
N LYS A 42 2.52 -30.66 -4.99
CA LYS A 42 2.82 -30.60 -3.55
C LYS A 42 1.65 -31.10 -2.70
N MET A 43 0.41 -30.76 -3.05
CA MET A 43 -0.79 -31.23 -2.35
C MET A 43 -0.97 -32.74 -2.53
N ILE A 44 -0.82 -33.25 -3.75
CA ILE A 44 -0.89 -34.67 -4.08
C ILE A 44 0.15 -35.47 -3.30
N ARG A 45 1.42 -35.01 -3.26
CA ARG A 45 2.48 -35.64 -2.44
C ARG A 45 2.15 -35.70 -0.94
N ARG A 46 1.27 -34.84 -0.44
CA ARG A 46 0.82 -34.83 0.97
C ARG A 46 -0.45 -35.66 1.22
N GLY A 47 -0.85 -36.45 0.22
CA GLY A 47 -2.03 -37.30 0.26
C GLY A 47 -3.34 -36.53 0.07
N TRP A 48 -3.31 -35.36 -0.56
CA TRP A 48 -4.53 -34.66 -0.96
C TRP A 48 -4.95 -35.06 -2.36
N ALA A 49 -6.26 -35.18 -2.58
CA ALA A 49 -6.84 -35.51 -3.88
C ALA A 49 -7.63 -34.32 -4.44
N GLN A 50 -7.49 -34.06 -5.74
CA GLN A 50 -8.35 -33.08 -6.40
C GLN A 50 -9.79 -33.60 -6.43
N ASP A 51 -10.74 -32.73 -6.11
CA ASP A 51 -12.17 -33.01 -6.12
C ASP A 51 -12.85 -32.05 -7.10
N GLY A 52 -13.33 -32.60 -8.21
CA GLY A 52 -13.95 -31.85 -9.30
C GLY A 52 -12.97 -31.27 -10.34
N PRO A 53 -13.53 -30.68 -11.42
CA PRO A 53 -12.74 -30.07 -12.48
C PRO A 53 -12.05 -28.79 -12.01
N VAL A 54 -11.04 -28.35 -12.78
CA VAL A 54 -10.48 -27.00 -12.65
C VAL A 54 -11.56 -26.00 -13.04
N ILE A 55 -11.91 -25.11 -12.12
CA ILE A 55 -12.86 -24.03 -12.38
C ILE A 55 -12.05 -22.76 -12.62
N SER A 56 -12.15 -22.17 -13.81
CA SER A 56 -11.53 -20.86 -14.07
C SER A 56 -12.41 -19.75 -13.53
N ILE A 57 -12.44 -19.57 -12.20
CA ILE A 57 -13.02 -18.38 -11.60
C ILE A 57 -12.00 -17.27 -11.81
N LEU A 58 -12.18 -16.48 -12.88
CA LEU A 58 -11.63 -15.14 -12.90
C LEU A 58 -12.53 -14.33 -11.99
N PRO A 59 -12.04 -13.87 -10.81
CA PRO A 59 -12.77 -12.84 -10.10
C PRO A 59 -13.05 -11.74 -11.12
N ASN A 60 -14.28 -11.22 -11.16
CA ASN A 60 -14.48 -9.96 -11.85
C ASN A 60 -13.38 -9.01 -11.35
N PRO A 61 -12.71 -8.25 -12.23
CA PRO A 61 -11.76 -7.25 -11.77
C PRO A 61 -12.44 -6.50 -10.64
N HIS A 62 -11.74 -6.40 -9.49
CA HIS A 62 -12.26 -5.68 -8.34
C HIS A 62 -12.92 -4.40 -8.84
N HIS A 63 -14.12 -4.09 -8.33
CA HIS A 63 -14.83 -2.85 -8.70
C HIS A 63 -13.78 -1.74 -8.70
N GLN A 64 -13.63 -1.03 -9.82
CA GLN A 64 -12.71 0.10 -9.88
C GLN A 64 -13.17 1.06 -8.78
N HIS A 65 -12.43 1.10 -7.67
CA HIS A 65 -12.66 2.07 -6.63
C HIS A 65 -12.15 3.39 -7.20
N TYR A 66 -13.06 4.12 -7.85
CA TYR A 66 -12.73 5.39 -8.47
C TYR A 66 -12.43 6.40 -7.37
N ALA A 67 -11.15 6.58 -7.09
CA ALA A 67 -10.71 7.72 -6.34
C ALA A 67 -11.16 8.99 -7.06
N ILE A 68 -11.77 9.90 -6.31
CA ILE A 68 -12.16 11.21 -6.81
C ILE A 68 -11.06 12.18 -6.40
N LEU A 69 -10.51 12.89 -7.39
CA LEU A 69 -9.56 13.97 -7.16
C LEU A 69 -10.35 15.28 -7.00
N VAL A 70 -10.24 15.91 -5.84
CA VAL A 70 -10.89 17.18 -5.52
C VAL A 70 -9.82 18.26 -5.43
N PRO A 71 -9.74 19.19 -6.40
CA PRO A 71 -8.76 20.27 -6.36
C PRO A 71 -8.91 21.10 -5.08
N LEU A 72 -7.80 21.31 -4.35
CA LEU A 72 -7.80 22.18 -3.19
C LEU A 72 -7.76 23.66 -3.62
N PRO A 73 -8.62 24.52 -3.08
CA PRO A 73 -8.51 25.97 -3.28
C PRO A 73 -7.16 26.48 -2.76
N THR A 74 -6.53 27.41 -3.48
CA THR A 74 -5.23 27.98 -3.09
C THR A 74 -5.28 28.76 -1.77
N SER A 75 -6.48 29.23 -1.39
CA SER A 75 -6.75 29.89 -0.11
C SER A 75 -6.93 28.91 1.06
N ALA A 76 -7.07 27.61 0.80
CA ALA A 76 -7.25 26.62 1.85
C ALA A 76 -6.00 26.50 2.73
N THR A 77 -6.18 26.43 4.05
CA THR A 77 -5.07 26.31 5.01
C THR A 77 -4.14 25.13 4.69
N LEU A 78 -4.72 24.00 4.29
CA LEU A 78 -3.96 22.81 3.90
C LEU A 78 -3.13 23.04 2.63
N TYR A 79 -3.68 23.74 1.63
CA TYR A 79 -2.96 24.09 0.41
C TYR A 79 -1.74 24.95 0.74
N ILE A 80 -1.93 26.00 1.55
CA ILE A 80 -0.87 26.92 1.95
C ILE A 80 0.22 26.18 2.74
N ALA A 81 -0.18 25.34 3.70
CA ALA A 81 0.75 24.58 4.53
C ALA A 81 1.61 23.60 3.71
N VAL A 82 0.99 22.84 2.80
CA VAL A 82 1.70 21.88 1.92
C VAL A 82 2.58 22.62 0.92
N SER A 83 2.09 23.72 0.35
CA SER A 83 2.87 24.56 -0.57
C SER A 83 4.13 25.12 0.10
N ALA A 84 4.01 25.58 1.35
CA ALA A 84 5.15 26.04 2.13
C ALA A 84 6.19 24.92 2.33
N LYS A 85 5.76 23.68 2.65
CA LYS A 85 6.67 22.54 2.76
C LYS A 85 7.38 22.23 1.43
N MET A 86 6.66 22.29 0.30
CA MET A 86 7.19 22.02 -1.03
C MET A 86 8.33 22.96 -1.44
N THR A 87 8.42 24.17 -0.86
CA THR A 87 9.52 25.12 -1.13
C THR A 87 10.92 24.59 -0.78
N ASN A 88 11.03 23.49 -0.03
CA ASN A 88 12.30 22.78 0.18
C ASN A 88 12.86 22.16 -1.12
N ILE A 89 12.05 22.04 -2.17
CA ILE A 89 12.50 21.66 -3.50
C ILE A 89 12.86 22.95 -4.26
N SER A 90 14.11 23.05 -4.71
CA SER A 90 14.59 24.19 -5.48
C SER A 90 13.79 24.39 -6.77
N ALA A 91 13.46 25.65 -7.08
CA ALA A 91 12.72 26.05 -8.29
C ALA A 91 11.37 25.35 -8.49
N VAL A 92 10.73 24.89 -7.40
CA VAL A 92 9.42 24.23 -7.47
C VAL A 92 8.34 25.17 -8.01
N GLN A 93 7.60 24.68 -9.00
CA GLN A 93 6.37 25.29 -9.50
C GLN A 93 5.21 24.31 -9.31
N ILE A 94 4.38 24.55 -8.30
CA ILE A 94 3.18 23.74 -8.03
C ILE A 94 2.14 24.05 -9.11
N ILE A 95 1.62 23.00 -9.75
CA ILE A 95 0.56 23.08 -10.76
C ILE A 95 -0.80 22.80 -10.11
N SER A 96 -0.89 21.75 -9.30
CA SER A 96 -2.10 21.42 -8.57
C SER A 96 -1.79 20.65 -7.28
N ILE A 97 -2.70 20.81 -6.31
CA ILE A 97 -2.81 19.95 -5.13
C ILE A 97 -4.26 19.48 -5.09
N GLU A 98 -4.46 18.17 -5.18
CA GLU A 98 -5.78 17.55 -5.24
C GLU A 98 -5.93 16.60 -4.06
N GLU A 99 -7.02 16.74 -3.30
CA GLU A 99 -7.39 15.77 -2.26
C GLU A 99 -7.89 14.49 -2.93
N ILE A 100 -7.38 13.36 -2.46
CA ILE A 100 -7.77 12.03 -2.96
C ILE A 100 -8.89 11.53 -2.05
N ARG A 101 -10.09 11.39 -2.61
CA ARG A 101 -11.24 10.80 -1.92
C ARG A 101 -11.46 9.39 -2.40
N ASN A 102 -11.17 8.42 -1.54
CA ASN A 102 -11.34 7.00 -1.84
C ASN A 102 -11.91 6.30 -0.59
N PRO A 103 -13.25 6.18 -0.49
CA PRO A 103 -13.90 5.65 0.71
C PRO A 103 -13.42 4.26 1.11
N PHE A 104 -13.01 3.43 0.15
CA PHE A 104 -12.50 2.09 0.43
C PHE A 104 -11.14 2.14 1.15
N LEU A 105 -10.21 2.94 0.65
CA LEU A 105 -8.90 3.13 1.29
C LEU A 105 -9.04 3.83 2.65
N GLU A 106 -9.94 4.82 2.73
CA GLU A 106 -10.28 5.52 3.98
C GLU A 106 -10.81 4.53 5.03
N GLU A 107 -11.72 3.62 4.68
CA GLU A 107 -12.27 2.62 5.60
C GLU A 107 -11.19 1.65 6.12
N ILE A 108 -10.34 1.14 5.22
CA ILE A 108 -9.21 0.27 5.60
C ILE A 108 -8.29 1.02 6.56
N TYR A 109 -7.90 2.25 6.20
CA TYR A 109 -7.00 3.07 6.98
C TYR A 109 -7.52 3.32 8.39
N GLU A 110 -8.79 3.72 8.54
CA GLU A 110 -9.40 3.96 9.85
C GLU A 110 -9.49 2.67 10.70
N GLY A 111 -9.74 1.52 10.05
CA GLY A 111 -9.68 0.22 10.71
C GLY A 111 -8.28 -0.10 11.27
N ILE A 112 -7.24 0.13 10.48
CA ILE A 112 -5.84 -0.06 10.90
C ILE A 112 -5.45 0.97 11.98
N LYS A 113 -5.86 2.23 11.85
CA LYS A 113 -5.62 3.29 12.83
C LYS A 113 -6.17 2.93 14.20
N LYS A 114 -7.40 2.42 14.26
CA LYS A 114 -8.03 1.95 15.50
C LYS A 114 -7.29 0.76 16.12
N LEU A 115 -6.79 -0.17 15.30
CA LEU A 115 -6.01 -1.30 15.77
C LEU A 115 -4.65 -0.86 16.33
N THR A 116 -3.89 -0.09 15.56
CA THR A 116 -2.57 0.43 15.95
C THR A 116 -2.67 1.30 17.20
N SER A 117 -3.68 2.16 17.29
CA SER A 117 -3.97 2.98 18.48
C SER A 117 -4.06 2.11 19.73
N LYS A 118 -4.87 1.04 19.72
CA LYS A 118 -5.00 0.12 20.87
C LYS A 118 -3.72 -0.61 21.26
N GLN A 119 -2.80 -0.78 20.31
CA GLN A 119 -1.52 -1.47 20.52
C GLN A 119 -0.41 -0.54 21.01
N CYS A 120 -0.61 0.78 20.92
CA CYS A 120 0.37 1.78 21.29
C CYS A 120 0.06 2.41 22.67
N PRO A 121 1.08 2.90 23.40
CA PRO A 121 0.90 3.68 24.62
C PRO A 121 -0.04 4.87 24.39
N ASN A 122 -0.84 5.19 25.42
CA ASN A 122 -1.79 6.30 25.41
C ASN A 122 -2.83 6.26 24.28
N GLN A 123 -3.04 5.08 23.66
CA GLN A 123 -3.92 4.92 22.52
C GLN A 123 -3.56 5.83 21.32
N ASN A 124 -2.27 6.17 21.17
CA ASN A 124 -1.82 7.05 20.09
C ASN A 124 -1.26 6.22 18.93
N PRO A 125 -1.89 6.25 17.74
CA PRO A 125 -1.38 5.52 16.58
C PRO A 125 -0.12 6.14 15.94
N ASN A 126 0.36 7.28 16.46
CA ASN A 126 1.48 8.05 15.91
C ASN A 126 1.28 8.31 14.41
N GLU A 127 0.15 8.95 14.10
CA GLU A 127 -0.18 9.36 12.73
C GLU A 127 0.68 10.56 12.33
N GLN A 128 1.40 10.41 11.22
CA GLN A 128 2.28 11.43 10.65
C GLN A 128 1.85 11.78 9.24
N GLU A 129 2.05 13.04 8.86
CA GLU A 129 1.83 13.49 7.49
C GLU A 129 3.16 13.56 6.73
N LEU A 130 3.32 12.71 5.72
CA LEU A 130 4.62 12.47 5.07
C LEU A 130 4.52 12.44 3.54
N PHE A 131 5.61 12.80 2.86
CA PHE A 131 5.75 12.80 1.42
C PHE A 131 6.17 11.43 0.87
N HIS A 132 5.67 11.09 -0.31
CA HIS A 132 6.10 9.93 -1.10
C HIS A 132 6.23 10.32 -2.57
N GLY A 133 7.43 10.17 -3.13
CA GLY A 133 7.67 10.39 -4.56
C GLY A 133 7.22 9.17 -5.36
N ALA A 134 6.45 9.39 -6.42
CA ALA A 134 5.98 8.31 -7.27
C ALA A 134 6.41 8.53 -8.72
N LYS A 135 6.65 7.43 -9.43
CA LYS A 135 6.79 7.46 -10.88
C LYS A 135 5.41 7.62 -11.52
N SER A 136 5.36 8.27 -12.67
CA SER A 136 4.17 8.55 -13.48
C SER A 136 3.26 7.31 -13.63
N PHE A 137 3.83 6.15 -13.97
CA PHE A 137 3.07 4.89 -14.12
C PHE A 137 2.46 4.36 -12.81
N GLY A 138 3.11 4.63 -11.66
CA GLY A 138 2.66 4.15 -10.35
C GLY A 138 1.64 5.06 -9.69
N ALA A 139 1.57 6.33 -10.09
CA ALA A 139 0.69 7.33 -9.49
C ALA A 139 -0.79 6.95 -9.59
N LYS A 140 -1.24 6.40 -10.72
CA LYS A 140 -2.63 5.92 -10.88
C LYS A 140 -2.96 4.80 -9.89
N GLY A 141 -2.08 3.80 -9.79
CA GLY A 141 -2.24 2.67 -8.87
C GLY A 141 -2.27 3.12 -7.41
N ILE A 142 -1.38 4.03 -7.00
CA ILE A 142 -1.43 4.57 -5.63
C ILE A 142 -2.75 5.30 -5.36
N THR A 143 -3.25 6.05 -6.33
CA THR A 143 -4.50 6.82 -6.17
C THR A 143 -5.72 5.89 -6.02
N GLU A 144 -5.78 4.82 -6.81
CA GLU A 144 -6.93 3.89 -6.84
C GLU A 144 -6.86 2.78 -5.78
N ASP A 145 -5.68 2.20 -5.59
CA ASP A 145 -5.47 0.98 -4.78
C ASP A 145 -4.66 1.22 -3.50
N GLY A 146 -4.08 2.41 -3.33
CA GLY A 146 -3.23 2.75 -2.19
C GLY A 146 -1.83 2.13 -2.29
N TYR A 147 -1.20 1.93 -1.14
CA TYR A 147 0.15 1.38 -1.03
C TYR A 147 0.15 -0.14 -0.97
N ASP A 148 -0.01 -0.77 -2.13
CA ASP A 148 0.00 -2.23 -2.30
C ASP A 148 1.39 -2.82 -2.01
N ASP A 149 1.43 -3.79 -1.08
CA ASP A 149 2.66 -4.41 -0.58
C ASP A 149 3.45 -5.17 -1.66
N ARG A 150 2.79 -5.63 -2.71
CA ARG A 150 3.43 -6.28 -3.87
C ARG A 150 4.35 -5.34 -4.64
N TYR A 151 4.12 -4.03 -4.52
CA TYR A 151 4.89 -2.98 -5.19
C TYR A 151 5.84 -2.23 -4.25
N PHE A 152 5.99 -2.68 -3.00
CA PHE A 152 6.96 -2.11 -2.08
C PHE A 152 8.39 -2.19 -2.62
N SER A 153 9.21 -1.21 -2.25
CA SER A 153 10.60 -1.15 -2.71
C SER A 153 11.35 -2.38 -2.20
N LYS A 154 11.90 -3.20 -3.10
CA LYS A 154 12.71 -4.37 -2.70
C LYS A 154 14.14 -4.01 -2.34
N ASP A 155 14.62 -2.87 -2.83
CA ASP A 155 16.02 -2.44 -2.74
C ASP A 155 16.24 -1.29 -1.76
N GLY A 156 15.21 -0.93 -0.98
CA GLY A 156 15.27 0.13 0.00
C GLY A 156 16.24 -0.17 1.16
N LEU A 157 16.77 0.88 1.78
CA LEU A 157 17.82 0.77 2.81
C LEU A 157 17.37 0.05 4.09
N TYR A 158 16.06 -0.07 4.31
CA TYR A 158 15.44 -0.74 5.45
C TYR A 158 14.51 -1.88 4.97
N GLY A 159 14.83 -2.47 3.82
CA GLY A 159 14.16 -3.65 3.28
C GLY A 159 12.83 -3.37 2.58
N HIS A 160 12.00 -4.41 2.47
CA HIS A 160 10.81 -4.45 1.62
C HIS A 160 9.59 -3.74 2.21
N GLY A 161 9.50 -2.43 2.00
CA GLY A 161 8.45 -1.58 2.56
C GLY A 161 8.06 -0.39 1.67
N ALA A 162 7.04 0.36 2.12
CA ALA A 162 6.70 1.67 1.59
C ALA A 162 7.47 2.75 2.36
N TYR A 163 8.15 3.63 1.62
CA TYR A 163 9.06 4.64 2.16
C TYR A 163 8.43 6.03 2.06
N PHE A 164 8.55 6.79 3.14
CA PHE A 164 8.03 8.14 3.25
C PHE A 164 9.10 9.07 3.83
N ALA A 165 8.95 10.38 3.62
CA ALA A 165 9.85 11.38 4.16
C ALA A 165 9.07 12.60 4.67
N ASP A 166 9.57 13.25 5.73
CA ASP A 166 9.05 14.51 6.24
C ASP A 166 9.49 15.70 5.36
N ASN A 167 10.66 15.60 4.74
CA ASN A 167 11.17 16.58 3.78
C ASN A 167 10.84 16.17 2.32
N PRO A 168 10.11 17.00 1.55
CA PRO A 168 9.74 16.65 0.18
C PRO A 168 10.93 16.53 -0.77
N GLN A 169 12.08 17.16 -0.47
CA GLN A 169 13.29 17.02 -1.29
C GLN A 169 13.81 15.56 -1.32
N LYS A 170 13.64 14.81 -0.22
CA LYS A 170 13.97 13.37 -0.19
C LYS A 170 13.10 12.62 -1.18
N SER A 171 11.80 12.87 -1.15
CA SER A 171 10.80 12.23 -2.01
C SER A 171 10.93 12.67 -3.47
N HIS A 172 11.35 13.91 -3.74
CA HIS A 172 11.58 14.42 -5.09
C HIS A 172 12.58 13.57 -5.88
N GLY A 173 13.65 13.08 -5.23
CA GLY A 173 14.64 12.19 -5.85
C GLY A 173 14.07 10.84 -6.34
N TYR A 174 12.84 10.50 -5.95
CA TYR A 174 12.13 9.28 -6.38
C TYR A 174 10.98 9.55 -7.37
N THR A 175 10.83 10.81 -7.82
CA THR A 175 9.90 11.19 -8.89
C THR A 175 10.58 11.11 -10.26
N ASP A 176 9.81 10.81 -11.31
CA ASP A 176 10.23 10.96 -12.70
C ASP A 176 9.64 12.22 -13.32
N VAL A 177 10.30 12.74 -14.35
CA VAL A 177 9.75 13.82 -15.18
C VAL A 177 8.88 13.16 -16.25
N ASN A 178 7.62 13.57 -16.33
CA ASN A 178 6.74 13.19 -17.42
C ASN A 178 7.30 13.77 -18.73
N PRO A 179 7.63 12.94 -19.72
CA PRO A 179 8.24 13.38 -20.97
C PRO A 179 7.30 14.25 -21.83
N THR A 180 5.99 14.19 -21.60
CA THR A 180 5.00 14.90 -22.41
C THR A 180 4.86 16.37 -22.01
N ASP A 181 4.83 16.67 -20.71
CA ASP A 181 4.52 18.01 -20.19
C ASP A 181 5.54 18.55 -19.17
N GLY A 182 6.55 17.75 -18.84
CA GLY A 182 7.61 18.09 -17.88
C GLY A 182 7.17 18.02 -16.41
N THR A 183 5.98 17.50 -16.11
CA THR A 183 5.46 17.44 -14.74
C THR A 183 6.01 16.27 -13.94
N ARG A 184 5.93 16.39 -12.61
CA ARG A 184 6.28 15.36 -11.62
C ARG A 184 5.10 15.15 -10.69
N VAL A 185 4.99 13.95 -10.11
CA VAL A 185 3.92 13.60 -9.16
C VAL A 185 4.52 13.20 -7.81
N MET A 186 3.99 13.79 -6.74
CA MET A 186 4.29 13.43 -5.36
C MET A 186 3.01 13.31 -4.56
N PHE A 187 2.99 12.40 -3.58
CA PHE A 187 1.88 12.23 -2.66
C PHE A 187 2.22 12.80 -1.29
N TYR A 188 1.24 13.44 -0.66
CA TYR A 188 1.24 13.75 0.77
C TYR A 188 0.27 12.80 1.46
N ASN A 189 0.71 12.15 2.53
CA ASN A 189 0.08 10.93 3.03
C ASN A 189 -0.14 11.02 4.52
N LYS A 190 -1.21 10.38 5.02
CA LYS A 190 -1.34 10.08 6.45
C LYS A 190 -0.77 8.69 6.70
N VAL A 191 0.22 8.57 7.58
CA VAL A 191 0.98 7.33 7.82
C VAL A 191 0.95 6.96 9.29
N LEU A 192 0.52 5.75 9.59
CA LEU A 192 0.40 5.22 10.94
C LEU A 192 1.71 4.55 11.35
N LEU A 193 2.58 5.30 12.03
CA LEU A 193 3.88 4.80 12.45
C LEU A 193 3.81 3.92 13.69
N GLY A 194 2.80 4.10 14.55
CA GLY A 194 2.70 3.44 15.86
C GLY A 194 4.00 3.52 16.65
N GLU A 195 4.28 2.47 17.43
CA GLU A 195 5.61 2.20 17.98
C GLU A 195 6.63 1.99 16.86
N SER A 196 7.62 2.88 16.77
CA SER A 196 8.60 2.91 15.69
C SER A 196 9.98 2.46 16.16
N LYS A 197 10.64 1.59 15.40
CA LYS A 197 12.05 1.26 15.66
C LYS A 197 12.95 2.27 14.95
N VAL A 198 13.77 3.00 15.71
CA VAL A 198 14.79 3.87 15.13
C VAL A 198 16.02 3.03 14.74
N LEU A 199 16.46 3.16 13.49
CA LEU A 199 17.68 2.54 12.97
C LEU A 199 18.64 3.60 12.43
N THR A 200 19.89 3.59 12.90
CA THR A 200 20.97 4.46 12.41
C THR A 200 21.82 3.80 11.31
N THR A 201 21.70 2.48 11.16
CA THR A 201 22.34 1.69 10.11
C THR A 201 21.29 1.08 9.19
N THR A 202 21.69 0.78 7.95
CA THR A 202 20.81 0.13 6.96
C THR A 202 20.64 -1.35 7.26
N ASP A 203 19.44 -1.89 7.01
CA ASP A 203 19.18 -3.33 6.99
C ASP A 203 18.21 -3.64 5.85
N LYS A 204 18.78 -4.04 4.71
CA LYS A 204 18.03 -4.35 3.49
C LYS A 204 17.28 -5.69 3.56
N THR A 205 17.52 -6.49 4.60
CA THR A 205 16.95 -7.84 4.72
C THR A 205 15.54 -7.83 5.33
N LEU A 206 15.12 -6.69 5.88
CA LEU A 206 13.84 -6.56 6.56
C LEU A 206 12.67 -6.73 5.57
N VAL A 207 11.68 -7.50 5.99
CA VAL A 207 10.40 -7.65 5.27
C VAL A 207 9.21 -7.22 6.13
N SER A 208 9.50 -6.80 7.37
CA SER A 208 8.55 -6.27 8.33
C SER A 208 9.29 -5.40 9.35
N ALA A 209 8.55 -4.57 10.08
CA ALA A 209 9.08 -3.96 11.29
C ALA A 209 9.49 -5.07 12.30
N PRO A 210 10.53 -4.85 13.14
CA PRO A 210 10.93 -5.81 14.17
C PRO A 210 9.79 -6.09 15.17
N LEU A 211 9.87 -7.22 15.88
CA LEU A 211 8.87 -7.60 16.87
C LEU A 211 8.65 -6.48 17.90
N GLY A 212 7.37 -6.14 18.13
CA GLY A 212 6.97 -5.05 19.03
C GLY A 212 6.87 -3.67 18.37
N PHE A 213 7.25 -3.54 17.10
CA PHE A 213 7.18 -2.28 16.35
C PHE A 213 6.23 -2.39 15.16
N HIS A 214 5.70 -1.24 14.74
CA HIS A 214 4.77 -1.11 13.61
C HIS A 214 5.45 -0.51 12.36
N SER A 215 6.54 0.21 12.56
CA SER A 215 7.27 0.92 11.50
C SER A 215 8.75 1.07 11.86
N ILE A 216 9.53 1.59 10.89
CA ILE A 216 10.94 1.96 11.09
C ILE A 216 11.11 3.45 10.83
N ILE A 217 11.91 4.11 11.67
CA ILE A 217 12.45 5.44 11.44
C ILE A 217 13.93 5.28 11.12
N GLY A 218 14.25 5.42 9.84
CA GLY A 218 15.59 5.29 9.29
C GLY A 218 16.35 6.62 9.33
N LYS A 219 17.50 6.63 10.01
CA LYS A 219 18.37 7.81 10.18
C LYS A 219 19.79 7.60 9.66
N HIS A 220 19.98 6.69 8.71
CA HIS A 220 21.27 6.48 8.05
C HIS A 220 21.70 7.68 7.19
N SER A 221 20.75 8.35 6.54
CA SER A 221 21.02 9.53 5.70
C SER A 221 20.66 10.84 6.41
N THR A 222 21.06 11.98 5.83
CA THR A 222 20.73 13.31 6.37
C THR A 222 19.23 13.60 6.43
N MET A 223 18.45 12.99 5.54
CA MET A 223 17.00 13.06 5.54
C MET A 223 16.42 11.77 6.12
N THR A 224 15.48 11.91 7.06
CA THR A 224 14.86 10.78 7.75
C THR A 224 13.90 10.06 6.80
N GLU A 225 13.93 8.73 6.85
CA GLU A 225 13.00 7.87 6.13
C GLU A 225 12.05 7.18 7.11
N TYR A 226 10.79 7.09 6.76
CA TYR A 226 9.75 6.45 7.56
C TYR A 226 9.19 5.28 6.76
N ILE A 227 9.24 4.07 7.31
CA ILE A 227 8.97 2.85 6.55
C ILE A 227 7.85 2.07 7.23
N VAL A 228 6.81 1.75 6.47
CA VAL A 228 5.74 0.83 6.87
C VAL A 228 5.74 -0.39 5.95
N TYR A 229 5.27 -1.52 6.49
CA TYR A 229 5.42 -2.84 5.85
C TYR A 229 4.07 -3.54 5.63
N ARG A 230 2.96 -2.86 5.89
CA ARG A 230 1.63 -3.44 5.73
C ARG A 230 0.73 -2.54 4.91
N TYR A 231 -0.05 -3.17 4.05
CA TYR A 231 -1.16 -2.52 3.36
C TYR A 231 -2.11 -1.85 4.36
N GLY A 232 -2.58 -0.64 4.03
CA GLY A 232 -3.50 0.13 4.86
C GLY A 232 -2.86 0.94 6.01
N GLN A 233 -1.54 0.82 6.26
CA GLN A 233 -0.84 1.70 7.23
C GLN A 233 -0.63 3.13 6.72
N ALA A 234 -0.73 3.35 5.42
CA ALA A 234 -0.59 4.66 4.79
C ALA A 234 -1.78 4.93 3.87
N LEU A 235 -2.34 6.14 3.98
CA LEU A 235 -3.40 6.65 3.13
C LEU A 235 -2.83 7.77 2.24
N PRO A 236 -2.86 7.62 0.90
CA PRO A 236 -2.57 8.74 0.01
C PRO A 236 -3.66 9.80 0.18
N TYR A 237 -3.30 10.94 0.73
CA TYR A 237 -4.25 11.98 1.12
C TYR A 237 -4.33 13.09 0.07
N LEU A 238 -3.18 13.58 -0.40
CA LEU A 238 -3.11 14.57 -1.47
C LEU A 238 -2.20 14.08 -2.60
N LYS A 239 -2.60 14.39 -3.83
CA LYS A 239 -1.76 14.30 -5.02
C LYS A 239 -1.26 15.69 -5.37
N ILE A 240 0.05 15.84 -5.50
CA ILE A 240 0.72 17.09 -5.84
C ILE A 240 1.34 16.93 -7.22
N VAL A 241 0.94 17.79 -8.16
CA VAL A 241 1.54 17.87 -9.50
C VAL A 241 2.34 19.16 -9.59
N TYR A 242 3.60 19.06 -10.03
CA TYR A 242 4.52 20.19 -10.02
C TYR A 242 5.62 20.06 -11.09
N LYS A 243 6.41 21.12 -11.25
CA LYS A 243 7.66 21.14 -12.03
C LYS A 243 8.82 21.57 -11.13
N ALA A 244 10.01 21.02 -11.38
CA ALA A 244 11.27 21.33 -10.69
C ALA A 244 12.44 20.75 -11.49
#